data_AF-A0A835PBA4-F1
#
_entry.id   AF-A0A835PBA4-F1
#
_cell.length_a   1.000
_cell.length_b   1.000
_cell.length_c   1.000
_cell.angle_alpha   90.00
_cell.angle_beta   90.00
_cell.angle_gamma   90.00
#
_symmetry.space_group_name_H-M   'P 1'
#
loop_
_entity.id
_entity.type
_entity.pdbx_description
1 polymer ?
#
loop_
_entity_poly.entity_id
_entity_poly.type
_entity_poly.pdbx_seq_one_letter_code
_entity_poly.pdbx_strand_id
1 'polypeptide(L)'
;VVMRALKSILSSNEAIHYAQYVLRWEQIPVHRRAHFMREKQEHFQKQRIENSMGSSKATPKQIAYLKNLGCAVIPTSRLHASHLIEQYRSL
;
A
#
# COMPACT_ATOMS: atom_id res chain seq x y z
N VAL A 1 32.51 1.19 16.97
CA VAL A 1 32.31 0.84 18.40
C VAL A 1 30.87 0.37 18.70
N VAL A 2 29.83 1.01 18.12
CA VAL A 2 28.40 0.67 18.33
C VAL A 2 28.01 -0.78 18.00
N MET A 3 28.59 -1.38 16.96
CA MET A 3 28.17 -2.71 16.46
C MET A 3 28.62 -3.89 17.34
N ARG A 4 29.72 -3.77 18.12
CA ARG A 4 30.15 -4.84 19.05
C ARG A 4 29.29 -4.87 20.32
N ALA A 5 28.92 -3.70 20.84
CA ALA A 5 28.04 -3.59 22.01
C ALA A 5 26.61 -4.04 21.71
N LEU A 6 26.08 -3.75 20.51
CA LEU A 6 24.77 -4.25 20.09
C LEU A 6 24.75 -5.78 19.96
N LYS A 7 25.82 -6.40 19.45
CA LYS A 7 25.93 -7.86 19.29
C LYS A 7 25.89 -8.64 20.61
N SER A 8 26.40 -8.09 21.71
CA SER A 8 26.34 -8.76 23.02
C SER A 8 24.97 -8.70 23.69
N ILE A 9 24.12 -7.76 23.28
CA ILE A 9 22.78 -7.53 23.85
C ILE A 9 21.69 -8.23 23.01
N LEU A 10 21.94 -8.39 21.71
CA LEU A 10 21.02 -8.96 20.72
C LEU A 10 21.42 -10.42 20.42
N SER A 11 21.19 -11.34 21.36
CA SER A 11 21.55 -12.77 21.24
C SER A 11 20.57 -13.60 20.37
N SER A 12 19.81 -12.95 19.49
CA SER A 12 18.93 -13.58 18.51
C SER A 12 19.42 -13.23 17.10
N ASN A 13 19.47 -14.21 16.19
CA ASN A 13 19.81 -13.98 14.79
C ASN A 13 18.92 -12.89 14.16
N GLU A 14 17.66 -12.82 14.56
CA GLU A 14 16.70 -11.79 14.16
C GLU A 14 17.17 -10.39 14.57
N ALA A 15 17.69 -10.30 15.79
CA ALA A 15 18.14 -9.06 16.39
C ALA A 15 19.47 -8.58 15.74
N ILE A 16 20.35 -9.50 15.33
CA ILE A 16 21.54 -9.20 14.53
C ILE A 16 21.15 -8.72 13.13
N HIS A 17 20.21 -9.38 12.45
CA HIS A 17 19.73 -8.96 11.13
C HIS A 17 19.06 -7.58 11.18
N TYR A 18 18.25 -7.33 12.21
CA TYR A 18 17.64 -6.03 12.43
C TYR A 18 18.70 -4.94 12.66
N ALA A 19 19.71 -5.20 13.50
CA ALA A 19 20.81 -4.26 13.72
C ALA A 19 21.59 -3.96 12.43
N GLN A 20 21.87 -4.96 11.60
CA GLN A 20 22.50 -4.78 10.28
C GLN A 20 21.62 -3.96 9.34
N TYR A 21 20.30 -4.19 9.34
CA TYR A 21 19.34 -3.38 8.58
C TYR A 21 19.38 -1.91 9.00
N VAL A 22 19.31 -1.63 10.31
CA VAL A 22 19.39 -0.25 10.85
C VAL A 22 20.70 0.42 10.44
N LEU A 23 21.83 -0.28 10.54
CA LEU A 23 23.13 0.27 10.17
C LEU A 23 23.26 0.56 8.66
N ARG A 24 22.65 -0.26 7.80
CA ARG A 24 22.56 0.02 6.36
C ARG A 24 21.68 1.24 6.10
N TRP A 25 20.56 1.35 6.82
CA TRP A 25 19.66 2.50 6.72
C TRP A 25 20.36 3.81 7.13
N GLU A 26 21.15 3.78 8.20
CA GLU A 26 21.95 4.92 8.67
C GLU A 26 23.11 5.33 7.74
N GLN A 27 23.47 4.50 6.76
CA GLN A 27 24.47 4.86 5.75
C GLN A 27 23.86 5.56 4.53
N ILE A 28 22.53 5.53 4.37
CA ILE A 28 21.85 6.16 3.25
C ILE A 28 21.90 7.68 3.42
N PRO A 29 22.26 8.47 2.40
CA PRO A 29 22.21 9.94 2.48
C PRO A 29 20.79 10.47 2.79
N VAL A 30 20.69 11.57 3.53
CA VAL A 30 19.40 12.13 4.00
C VAL A 30 18.40 12.37 2.86
N HIS A 31 18.85 12.94 1.74
CA HIS A 31 17.98 13.19 0.58
C HIS A 31 17.40 11.88 -0.01
N ARG A 32 18.17 10.81 -0.02
CA ARG A 32 17.74 9.49 -0.50
C ARG A 32 16.80 8.81 0.51
N ARG A 33 17.03 8.97 1.82
CA ARG A 33 16.07 8.52 2.84
C ARG A 33 14.72 9.22 2.69
N ALA A 34 14.73 10.53 2.44
CA ALA A 34 13.50 11.30 2.22
C ALA A 34 12.72 10.81 1.00
N HIS A 35 13.42 10.45 -0.09
CA HIS A 35 12.81 9.83 -1.27
C HIS A 35 12.16 8.48 -0.92
N PHE A 36 12.89 7.56 -0.27
CA PHE A 36 12.35 6.26 0.10
C PHE A 36 11.16 6.36 1.06
N MET A 37 11.20 7.30 2.00
CA MET A 37 10.07 7.55 2.91
C MET A 37 8.84 8.07 2.16
N ARG A 38 9.04 8.92 1.15
CA ARG A 38 7.95 9.41 0.29
C ARG A 38 7.33 8.26 -0.50
N GLU A 39 8.12 7.45 -1.19
CA GLU A 39 7.63 6.29 -1.95
C GLU A 39 6.87 5.31 -1.05
N LYS A 40 7.42 5.02 0.13
CA LYS A 40 6.77 4.17 1.14
C LYS A 40 5.42 4.76 1.58
N GLN A 41 5.38 6.05 1.85
CA GLN A 41 4.15 6.74 2.23
C GLN A 41 3.10 6.70 1.12
N GLU A 42 3.48 6.98 -0.13
CA GLU A 42 2.60 6.92 -1.29
C GLU A 42 2.02 5.51 -1.48
N HIS A 43 2.87 4.48 -1.33
CA HIS A 43 2.44 3.08 -1.39
C HIS A 43 1.39 2.76 -0.32
N PHE A 44 1.65 3.10 0.95
CA PHE A 44 0.67 2.86 2.01
C PHE A 44 -0.60 3.70 1.87
N GLN A 45 -0.51 4.91 1.32
CA GLN A 45 -1.69 5.72 1.02
C GLN A 45 -2.56 5.06 -0.05
N LYS A 46 -1.97 4.59 -1.15
CA LYS A 46 -2.70 3.85 -2.21
C LYS A 46 -3.37 2.61 -1.64
N GLN A 47 -2.62 1.77 -0.91
CA GLN A 47 -3.18 0.58 -0.25
C GLN A 47 -4.33 0.91 0.69
N ARG A 48 -4.21 1.99 1.48
CA ARG A 48 -5.30 2.41 2.38
C ARG A 48 -6.56 2.82 1.62
N ILE A 49 -6.41 3.55 0.51
CA ILE A 49 -7.54 3.95 -0.34
C ILE A 49 -8.20 2.71 -0.96
N GLU A 50 -7.41 1.81 -1.53
CA GLU A 50 -7.91 0.57 -2.14
C GLU A 50 -8.65 -0.31 -1.11
N ASN A 51 -8.06 -0.51 0.07
CA ASN A 51 -8.69 -1.27 1.16
C ASN A 51 -10.01 -0.63 1.61
N SER A 52 -10.04 0.70 1.74
CA SER A 52 -11.27 1.44 2.07
C SER A 52 -12.33 1.30 0.98
N MET A 53 -11.96 1.39 -0.29
CA MET A 53 -12.88 1.23 -1.42
C MET A 53 -13.37 -0.23 -1.56
N GLY A 54 -12.52 -1.21 -1.27
CA GLY A 54 -12.85 -2.64 -1.32
C GLY A 54 -13.79 -3.08 -0.20
N SER A 55 -13.70 -2.45 0.98
CA SER A 55 -14.56 -2.72 2.13
C SER A 55 -15.87 -1.92 2.12
N SER A 56 -15.93 -0.80 1.41
CA SER A 56 -17.12 0.05 1.33
C SER A 56 -18.09 -0.41 0.23
N LYS A 57 -19.40 -0.36 0.50
CA LYS A 57 -20.44 -0.64 -0.50
C LYS A 57 -20.37 0.34 -1.68
N ALA A 58 -20.69 -0.16 -2.88
CA ALA A 58 -20.76 0.67 -4.08
C ALA A 58 -21.72 1.85 -3.91
N THR A 59 -21.32 3.02 -4.41
CA THR A 59 -22.14 4.23 -4.28
C THR A 59 -23.33 4.20 -5.24
N PRO A 60 -24.46 4.87 -4.90
CA PRO A 60 -25.60 4.97 -5.80
C PRO A 60 -25.24 5.52 -7.19
N LYS A 61 -24.30 6.48 -7.24
CA LYS A 61 -23.80 7.07 -8.49
C LYS A 61 -23.07 6.04 -9.36
N GLN A 62 -22.19 5.24 -8.77
CA GLN A 62 -21.49 4.16 -9.50
C GLN A 62 -22.47 3.11 -10.02
N ILE A 63 -23.46 2.71 -9.20
CA ILE A 63 -24.47 1.73 -9.59
C ILE A 63 -25.33 2.26 -10.74
N ALA A 64 -25.83 3.50 -10.65
CA ALA A 64 -26.62 4.11 -11.71
C ALA A 64 -25.83 4.21 -13.03
N TYR A 65 -24.55 4.58 -12.94
CA TYR A 65 -23.69 4.67 -14.12
C TYR A 65 -23.45 3.31 -14.78
N LEU A 66 -23.20 2.25 -13.99
CA LEU A 66 -23.08 0.88 -14.49
C LEU A 66 -24.36 0.39 -15.18
N LYS A 67 -25.54 0.70 -14.61
CA LYS A 67 -26.82 0.38 -15.25
C LYS A 67 -26.97 1.05 -16.62
N ASN A 68 -26.56 2.30 -16.74
CA ASN A 68 -26.59 3.02 -18.02
C ASN A 68 -25.64 2.42 -19.07
N LEU A 69 -24.55 1.77 -18.63
CA LEU A 69 -23.64 1.01 -19.50
C LEU A 69 -24.18 -0.39 -19.87
N GLY A 70 -25.39 -0.75 -19.43
CA GLY A 70 -25.96 -2.09 -19.65
C GLY A 70 -25.33 -3.16 -18.76
N CYS A 71 -24.63 -2.79 -17.69
CA CYS A 71 -24.06 -3.75 -16.75
C CYS A 71 -25.16 -4.37 -15.87
N ALA A 72 -25.33 -5.69 -15.96
CA ALA A 72 -26.26 -6.46 -15.15
C ALA A 72 -25.66 -6.89 -13.79
N VAL A 73 -24.35 -6.72 -13.60
CA VAL A 73 -23.66 -7.11 -12.36
C VAL A 73 -23.87 -6.06 -11.28
N ILE A 74 -24.34 -6.49 -10.10
CA ILE A 74 -24.45 -5.62 -8.93
C ILE A 74 -23.08 -5.57 -8.23
N PRO A 75 -22.40 -4.42 -8.18
CA PRO A 75 -21.08 -4.33 -7.56
C PRO A 75 -21.19 -4.50 -6.04
N THR A 76 -20.35 -5.37 -5.51
CA THR A 76 -20.26 -5.67 -4.07
C THR A 76 -19.54 -4.59 -3.27
N SER A 77 -18.61 -3.85 -3.90
CA SER A 77 -17.84 -2.76 -3.28
C SER A 77 -17.60 -1.59 -4.23
N ARG A 78 -17.14 -0.44 -3.71
CA ARG A 78 -16.75 0.72 -4.53
C ARG A 78 -15.60 0.40 -5.47
N LEU A 79 -14.67 -0.45 -5.02
CA LEU A 79 -13.54 -0.89 -5.85
C LEU A 79 -14.04 -1.78 -6.99
N HIS A 80 -14.89 -2.77 -6.68
CA HIS A 80 -15.50 -3.64 -7.69
C HIS A 80 -16.32 -2.83 -8.72
N ALA A 81 -17.10 -1.84 -8.26
CA ALA A 81 -17.82 -0.95 -9.17
C ALA A 81 -16.88 -0.17 -10.11
N SER A 82 -15.71 0.26 -9.61
CA SER A 82 -14.75 1.02 -10.42
C SER A 82 -14.12 0.15 -11.51
N HIS A 83 -13.72 -1.09 -11.18
CA HIS A 83 -13.20 -2.03 -12.17
C HIS A 83 -14.23 -2.39 -13.25
N LEU A 84 -15.50 -2.61 -12.87
CA LEU A 84 -16.56 -2.86 -13.85
C LEU A 84 -16.75 -1.67 -14.79
N ILE A 85 -16.67 -0.44 -14.27
CA ILE A 85 -16.76 0.77 -15.10
C ILE A 85 -15.63 0.83 -16.13
N GLU A 86 -14.40 0.55 -15.71
CA GLU A 86 -13.24 0.55 -16.61
C GLU A 86 -13.38 -0.52 -17.70
N GLN A 87 -13.78 -1.73 -17.32
CA GLN A 87 -14.03 -2.83 -18.28
C GLN A 87 -15.09 -2.45 -19.32
N TYR A 88 -16.23 -1.90 -18.90
CA TYR A 88 -17.31 -1.53 -19.81
C TYR A 88 -17.00 -0.31 -20.68
N ARG A 89 -16.03 0.53 -20.30
CA ARG A 89 -15.55 1.64 -21.13
C ARG A 89 -14.54 1.21 -22.19
N SER A 90 -13.90 0.05 -22.01
CA SER A 90 -12.93 -0.52 -22.95
C SER A 90 -13.53 -1.46 -24.00
N LEU A 91 -14.84 -1.72 -23.93
CA LEU A 91 -15.63 -2.47 -24.90
C LEU A 91 -16.15 -1.54 -26.01
#